data_AF-A0A3D3WT24-F1
#
_entry.id   AF-A0A3D3WT24-F1
#
_cell.length_a   1.000
_cell.length_b   1.000
_cell.length_c   1.000
_cell.angle_alpha   90.00
_cell.angle_beta   90.00
_cell.angle_gamma   90.00
#
_symmetry.space_group_name_H-M   'P 1'
#
loop_
_entity.id
_entity.type
_entity.pdbx_description
1 polymer ?
#
loop_
_entity_poly.entity_id
_entity_poly.type
_entity_poly.pdbx_seq_one_letter_code
_entity_poly.pdbx_strand_id
1 'polypeptide(L)' 'AQPSITFEPISDGNITVSGQTGSFGGFKAVDSGGAAVGGGLIGTWVCGGDTAFRMTLTGADSTVVQLRFDRLLENFSCSS' A
#
# COMPACT_ATOMS: atom_id res chain seq x y z
N ALA A 1 12.55 18.99 -14.21
CA ALA A 1 11.26 18.50 -14.72
C ALA A 1 10.91 17.23 -13.95
N GLN A 2 9.68 17.12 -13.44
CA GLN A 2 9.18 15.83 -12.94
C GLN A 2 8.95 14.95 -14.16
N PRO A 3 9.51 13.73 -14.24
CA PRO A 3 9.15 12.82 -15.32
C PRO A 3 7.63 12.65 -15.31
N SER A 4 7.00 12.60 -16.48
CA SER A 4 5.57 12.31 -16.56
C SER A 4 5.36 10.87 -16.08
N ILE A 5 5.06 10.72 -14.80
CA ILE A 5 4.72 9.45 -14.18
C ILE A 5 3.21 9.42 -14.01
N THR A 6 2.60 8.36 -14.54
CA THR A 6 1.18 8.05 -14.35
C THR A 6 1.07 6.92 -13.34
N PHE A 7 0.04 6.97 -12.50
CA PHE A 7 -0.27 5.89 -11.56
C PHE A 7 -1.48 5.12 -12.07
N GLU A 8 -1.31 3.81 -12.26
CA GLU A 8 -2.39 2.92 -12.69
C GLU A 8 -2.79 2.00 -11.54
N PRO A 9 -4.09 1.89 -11.22
CA PRO A 9 -4.57 0.93 -10.22
C PRO A 9 -4.34 -0.50 -10.72
N ILE A 10 -3.91 -1.38 -9.82
CA ILE A 10 -3.68 -2.81 -10.13
C ILE A 10 -4.75 -3.67 -9.47
N SER A 11 -4.99 -3.43 -8.17
CA SER A 11 -5.88 -4.23 -7.35
C SER A 11 -6.33 -3.45 -6.13
N ASP A 12 -7.41 -3.90 -5.52
CA ASP A 12 -7.89 -3.43 -4.23
C ASP A 12 -8.58 -4.58 -3.49
N GLY A 13 -8.85 -4.36 -2.21
CA GLY A 13 -9.59 -5.33 -1.42
C GLY A 13 -9.52 -5.04 0.08
N ASN A 14 -9.87 -6.05 0.87
CA ASN A 14 -9.87 -5.94 2.32
C ASN A 14 -8.57 -6.49 2.92
N ILE A 15 -8.17 -5.90 4.03
CA ILE A 15 -7.07 -6.38 4.88
C ILE A 15 -7.56 -6.52 6.32
N THR A 16 -6.86 -7.33 7.11
CA THR A 16 -7.05 -7.41 8.56
C THR A 16 -5.75 -6.99 9.22
N VAL A 17 -5.79 -5.94 10.04
CA VAL A 17 -4.61 -5.37 10.70
C VAL A 17 -4.90 -5.25 12.19
N SER A 18 -4.14 -5.98 13.02
CA SER A 18 -4.40 -6.04 14.48
C SER A 18 -5.88 -6.38 14.81
N GLY A 19 -6.46 -7.32 14.06
CA GLY A 19 -7.87 -7.72 14.20
C GLY A 19 -8.91 -6.71 13.68
N GLN A 20 -8.48 -5.55 13.17
CA GLN A 20 -9.37 -4.55 12.59
C GLN A 20 -9.52 -4.77 11.08
N THR A 21 -10.74 -4.64 10.57
CA THR A 21 -10.98 -4.64 9.13
C THR A 21 -10.52 -3.32 8.53
N GLY A 22 -9.75 -3.42 7.46
CA GLY A 22 -9.29 -2.30 6.66
C GLY A 22 -9.43 -2.59 5.18
N SER A 23 -8.96 -1.65 4.37
CA SER A 23 -8.92 -1.79 2.91
C SER A 23 -7.53 -1.46 2.39
N PHE A 24 -7.14 -2.11 1.29
CA PHE A 24 -5.92 -1.80 0.57
C PHE A 24 -6.19 -1.48 -0.91
N GLY A 25 -5.26 -0.74 -1.51
CA GLY A 25 -5.19 -0.50 -2.95
C GLY A 25 -3.75 -0.57 -3.44
N GLY A 26 -3.52 -1.29 -4.53
CA GLY A 26 -2.24 -1.41 -5.22
C GLY A 26 -2.20 -0.58 -6.49
N PHE A 27 -1.03 -0.02 -6.78
CA PHE A 27 -0.79 0.76 -7.99
C PHE A 27 0.59 0.47 -8.58
N LYS A 28 0.74 0.66 -9.89
CA LYS A 28 2.05 0.77 -10.57
C LYS A 28 2.30 2.21 -11.00
N ALA A 29 3.55 2.63 -10.92
CA ALA A 29 4.04 3.88 -11.48
C ALA A 29 4.61 3.60 -12.88
N VAL A 30 4.12 4.33 -13.87
CA VAL A 30 4.46 4.14 -15.29
C VAL A 30 5.07 5.42 -15.83
N ASP A 31 6.19 5.32 -16.54
CA ASP A 31 6.85 6.46 -17.17
C ASP A 31 6.19 6.87 -18.52
N SER A 32 6.71 7.90 -19.16
CA SER A 32 6.24 8.37 -20.48
C SER A 32 6.31 7.31 -21.59
N GLY A 33 7.17 6.31 -21.44
CA GLY A 33 7.36 5.23 -22.40
C GLY A 33 6.42 4.05 -22.16
N GLY A 34 5.58 4.09 -21.12
CA GLY A 34 4.71 2.99 -20.74
C GLY A 34 5.41 1.91 -19.90
N ALA A 35 6.67 2.13 -19.49
CA ALA A 35 7.39 1.17 -18.67
C ALA A 35 7.02 1.34 -17.19
N ALA A 36 6.78 0.22 -16.50
CA ALA A 36 6.62 0.21 -15.06
C ALA A 36 7.97 0.52 -14.40
N VAL A 37 8.05 1.64 -13.67
CA VAL A 37 9.24 2.11 -12.97
C VAL A 37 9.16 1.88 -11.45
N GLY A 38 8.05 1.32 -10.99
CA GLY A 38 7.82 0.91 -9.62
C GLY A 38 6.34 0.78 -9.33
N GLY A 39 5.99 0.77 -8.05
CA GLY A 39 4.61 0.70 -7.61
C GLY A 39 4.50 0.81 -6.10
N GLY A 40 3.31 0.56 -5.60
CA GLY A 40 3.06 0.62 -4.18
C GLY A 40 1.74 -0.03 -3.76
N LEU A 41 1.64 -0.23 -2.46
CA LEU A 41 0.42 -0.61 -1.76
C LEU A 41 0.06 0.49 -0.77
N ILE A 42 -1.21 0.81 -0.69
CA ILE A 42 -1.80 1.73 0.27
C ILE A 42 -2.76 0.90 1.11
N GLY A 43 -2.57 0.86 2.43
CA GLY A 43 -3.49 0.24 3.38
C GLY A 43 -4.10 1.26 4.31
N THR A 44 -5.36 1.07 4.68
CA THR A 44 -6.08 1.90 5.63
C THR A 44 -6.90 1.04 6.58
N TRP A 45 -6.91 1.38 7.86
CA TRP A 45 -7.71 0.71 8.89
C TRP A 45 -7.97 1.69 10.05
N VAL A 46 -8.92 1.37 10.91
CA VAL A 46 -9.24 2.17 12.10
C VAL A 46 -9.01 1.32 13.34
N CYS A 47 -8.25 1.85 14.30
CA CYS A 47 -8.09 1.26 15.63
C CYS A 47 -9.07 1.91 16.61
N GLY A 48 -9.79 1.10 17.40
CA GLY A 48 -10.62 1.59 18.50
C GLY A 48 -11.79 2.49 18.11
N GLY A 49 -12.17 2.53 16.83
CA GLY A 49 -13.26 3.36 16.31
C GLY A 49 -12.88 4.81 15.97
N ASP A 50 -11.84 5.36 16.59
CA ASP A 50 -11.55 6.80 16.50
C ASP A 50 -10.20 7.15 15.86
N THR A 51 -9.25 6.20 15.79
CA THR A 51 -7.91 6.47 15.23
C THR A 51 -7.73 5.78 13.89
N ALA A 52 -7.72 6.57 12.82
CA ALA A 52 -7.44 6.08 11.47
C ALA A 52 -5.93 5.99 11.21
N PHE A 53 -5.50 4.84 10.69
CA PHE A 53 -4.13 4.60 10.22
C PHE A 53 -4.12 4.45 8.71
N ARG A 54 -3.06 4.97 8.09
CA ARG A 54 -2.73 4.75 6.68
C ARG A 54 -1.27 4.34 6.58
N MET A 55 -1.02 3.30 5.80
CA MET A 55 0.33 2.92 5.39
C MET A 55 0.44 3.03 3.87
N THR A 56 1.55 3.57 3.38
CA THR A 56 1.88 3.56 1.96
C THR A 56 3.29 3.06 1.83
N LEU A 57 3.47 1.94 1.12
CA LEU A 57 4.78 1.38 0.84
C LEU A 57 5.00 1.37 -0.67
N THR A 58 6.14 1.89 -1.10
CA THR A 58 6.51 2.01 -2.51
C THR A 58 7.88 1.43 -2.77
N GLY A 59 8.12 0.95 -3.98
CA GLY A 59 9.42 0.42 -4.39
C GLY A 59 9.46 0.06 -5.86
N ALA A 60 10.67 -0.22 -6.36
CA ALA A 60 10.89 -0.64 -7.74
C ALA A 60 10.46 -2.09 -7.98
N ASP A 61 10.62 -2.97 -6.99
CA ASP A 61 10.24 -4.37 -7.06
C ASP A 61 8.90 -4.60 -6.36
N SER A 62 7.88 -4.99 -7.14
CA SER A 62 6.51 -5.20 -6.64
C SER A 62 6.41 -6.35 -5.64
N THR A 63 7.19 -7.42 -5.82
CA THR A 63 7.18 -8.59 -4.93
C THR A 63 7.76 -8.22 -3.57
N VAL A 64 8.86 -7.46 -3.55
CA VAL A 64 9.45 -6.96 -2.31
C VAL A 64 8.49 -6.01 -1.61
N VAL A 65 7.84 -5.10 -2.35
CA VAL A 65 6.84 -4.19 -1.76
C VAL A 65 5.71 -4.99 -1.10
N GLN A 66 5.15 -5.98 -1.78
CA GLN A 66 4.08 -6.81 -1.23
C GLN A 66 4.51 -7.54 0.05
N LEU A 67 5.62 -8.29 0.00
CA LEU A 67 6.12 -9.04 1.15
C LEU A 67 6.42 -8.14 2.37
N ARG A 68 6.94 -6.93 2.13
CA ARG A 68 7.25 -5.98 3.20
C ARG A 68 6.01 -5.30 3.75
N PHE A 69 5.05 -4.97 2.89
CA PHE A 69 3.77 -4.41 3.30
C PHE A 69 3.02 -5.40 4.20
N ASP A 70 2.89 -6.65 3.78
CA ASP A 70 2.23 -7.71 4.57
C ASP A 70 2.89 -7.88 5.94
N ARG A 71 4.23 -7.98 5.97
CA ARG A 71 4.98 -8.08 7.22
C ARG A 71 4.80 -6.85 8.13
N LEU A 72 4.72 -5.64 7.57
CA LEU A 72 4.50 -4.43 8.37
C LEU A 72 3.08 -4.43 8.96
N LEU A 73 2.07 -4.88 8.22
CA LEU A 73 0.70 -5.03 8.72
C LEU A 73 0.59 -6.11 9.79
N GLU A 74 1.23 -7.27 9.60
CA GLU A 74 1.26 -8.38 10.57
C GLU A 74 1.90 -8.00 11.90
N ASN A 75 2.89 -7.10 11.88
CA ASN A 75 3.60 -6.63 13.07
C ASN A 75 3.04 -5.32 13.64
N PHE A 76 2.05 -4.72 12.97
CA PHE A 76 1.37 -3.55 13.50
C PHE A 76 0.41 -3.97 14.63
N SER A 77 0.37 -3.17 15.71
CA SER A 77 -0.62 -3.35 16.78
C SER A 77 -1.41 -2.08 17.02
N CYS A 78 -2.73 -2.23 17.17
CA CYS A 78 -3.62 -1.19 17.66
C CYS A 78 -3.51 -0.97 19.18
N SER A 79 -2.81 -1.85 19.91
CA SER A 79 -2.58 -1.68 21.34
C SER A 79 -1.57 -0.55 21.58
N SER A 80 -1.98 0.47 22.33
CA SER A 80 -1.11 1.50 22.91
C SER A 80 -0.20 0.93 23.99
#